data_AF-A0A7S1SEI1-F1
#
_entry.id   AF-A0A7S1SEI1-F1
#
_cell.length_a   1.000
_cell.length_b   1.000
_cell.length_c   1.000
_cell.angle_alpha   90.00
_cell.angle_beta   90.00
_cell.angle_gamma   90.00
#
_symmetry.space_group_name_H-M   'P 1'
#
loop_
_entity.id
_entity.type
_entity.pdbx_description
1 polymer ?
#
loop_
_entity_poly.entity_id
_entity_poly.type
_entity_poly.pdbx_seq_one_letter_code
_entity_poly.pdbx_strand_id
1 'polypeptide(L)'
;SCAPTCNVVGCSTGRHGHVNVADEFGPPGPRCVRHGARQCVVLGCRRMAVAWMPSADELGPPGRRCFLHGFAVAKKCGIAGCNRHPKKNVDKADEHGPPGPRCPVHGGARCSAAGCRRYCWGRVSAEDQHGPPGPRCHLHGGVSCVVAGCSRQPLRKVPAADRWGPAGHRCPLHCNLKRQRRTPVAALRLRS
;
A
#
# COMPACT_ATOMS: atom_id res chain seq x y z
N SER A 1 -22.99 16.71 14.92
CA SER A 1 -23.70 15.54 15.47
C SER A 1 -22.70 14.62 16.16
N CYS A 2 -22.99 14.19 17.39
CA CYS A 2 -22.14 13.20 18.08
C CYS A 2 -22.17 11.88 17.30
N ALA A 3 -21.01 11.31 16.99
CA ALA A 3 -20.95 10.00 16.37
C ALA A 3 -21.58 8.97 17.32
N PRO A 4 -22.49 8.10 16.84
CA PRO A 4 -23.16 7.16 17.73
C PRO A 4 -22.15 6.14 18.30
N THR A 5 -22.36 5.79 19.56
CA THR A 5 -21.53 4.85 20.32
C THR A 5 -21.84 3.40 19.95
N CYS A 6 -21.02 2.48 20.46
CA CYS A 6 -21.31 1.06 20.42
C CYS A 6 -22.64 0.77 21.15
N ASN A 7 -23.54 -0.01 20.54
CA ASN A 7 -24.81 -0.42 21.14
C ASN A 7 -24.69 -1.59 22.16
N VAL A 8 -23.47 -1.94 22.58
CA VAL A 8 -23.25 -2.96 23.63
C VAL A 8 -23.44 -2.29 24.97
N VAL A 9 -24.26 -2.87 25.84
CA VAL A 9 -24.54 -2.36 27.19
C VAL A 9 -23.24 -2.10 27.93
N GLY A 10 -23.07 -0.89 28.45
CA GLY A 10 -21.86 -0.47 29.18
C GLY A 10 -20.67 -0.06 28.30
N CYS A 11 -20.79 -0.06 26.97
CA CYS A 11 -19.69 0.35 26.08
C CYS A 11 -19.78 1.83 25.69
N SER A 12 -18.81 2.64 26.13
CA SER A 12 -18.68 4.05 25.74
C SER A 12 -17.79 4.27 24.50
N THR A 13 -17.27 3.21 23.88
CA THR A 13 -16.40 3.33 22.70
C THR A 13 -17.18 3.75 21.47
N GLY A 14 -16.60 4.63 20.64
CA GLY A 14 -17.18 5.03 19.36
C GLY A 14 -17.40 3.86 18.40
N ARG A 15 -18.44 3.94 17.56
CA ARG A 15 -18.70 2.92 16.54
C ARG A 15 -17.63 2.93 15.45
N HIS A 16 -17.30 1.75 14.95
CA HIS A 16 -16.41 1.52 13.81
C HIS A 16 -17.05 0.72 12.68
N GLY A 17 -18.26 0.21 12.89
CA GLY A 17 -19.01 -0.55 11.89
C GLY A 17 -20.42 -0.85 12.35
N HIS A 18 -21.16 -1.54 11.49
CA HIS A 18 -22.50 -2.04 11.75
C HIS A 18 -22.49 -3.55 11.65
N VAL A 19 -23.08 -4.23 12.64
CA VAL A 19 -23.31 -5.67 12.63
C VAL A 19 -24.78 -5.89 12.28
N ASN A 20 -25.04 -6.70 11.25
CA ASN A 20 -26.38 -6.86 10.68
C ASN A 20 -27.15 -8.06 11.26
N VAL A 21 -26.47 -8.94 11.99
CA VAL A 21 -27.03 -10.16 12.58
C VAL A 21 -26.64 -10.19 14.05
N ALA A 22 -27.55 -10.61 14.93
CA ALA A 22 -27.24 -10.75 16.35
C ALA A 22 -26.03 -11.67 16.56
N ASP A 23 -25.19 -11.33 17.53
CA ASP A 23 -23.97 -12.08 17.87
C ASP A 23 -23.80 -12.17 19.39
N GLU A 24 -22.67 -12.71 19.85
CA GLU A 24 -22.35 -12.85 21.28
C GLU A 24 -22.35 -11.51 22.06
N PHE A 25 -22.31 -10.37 21.35
CA PHE A 25 -22.34 -9.04 21.94
C PHE A 25 -23.76 -8.42 21.97
N GLY A 26 -24.79 -9.12 21.48
CA GLY A 26 -26.19 -8.71 21.52
C GLY A 26 -26.83 -8.45 20.14
N PRO A 27 -27.85 -7.58 20.03
CA PRO A 27 -28.61 -7.39 18.80
C PRO A 27 -27.81 -6.66 17.69
N PRO A 28 -28.26 -6.75 16.42
CA PRO A 28 -27.71 -5.96 15.32
C PRO A 28 -27.62 -4.47 15.66
N GLY A 29 -26.61 -3.79 15.13
CA GLY A 29 -26.45 -2.35 15.36
C GLY A 29 -25.02 -1.84 15.23
N PRO A 30 -24.79 -0.57 15.63
CA PRO A 30 -23.47 0.05 15.59
C PRO A 30 -22.55 -0.56 16.65
N ARG A 31 -21.39 -1.06 16.22
CA ARG A 31 -20.40 -1.73 17.09
C ARG A 31 -19.06 -1.02 17.07
N CYS A 32 -18.27 -1.16 18.14
CA CYS A 32 -16.83 -0.87 18.13
C CYS A 32 -16.03 -2.13 17.73
N VAL A 33 -14.72 -2.00 17.47
CA VAL A 33 -13.87 -3.11 17.02
C VAL A 33 -13.81 -4.26 18.04
N ARG A 34 -13.92 -3.94 19.34
CA ARG A 34 -13.95 -4.94 20.42
C ARG A 34 -15.21 -5.80 20.41
N HIS A 35 -16.31 -5.27 19.86
CA HIS A 35 -17.63 -5.89 19.88
C HIS A 35 -18.11 -6.25 18.47
N GLY A 36 -17.25 -6.87 17.65
CA GLY A 36 -17.68 -7.39 16.35
C GLY A 36 -17.51 -6.44 15.16
N ALA A 37 -17.28 -5.14 15.37
CA ALA A 37 -17.13 -4.24 14.22
C ALA A 37 -15.92 -4.61 13.38
N ARG A 38 -16.16 -4.78 12.07
CA ARG A 38 -15.13 -5.12 11.10
C ARG A 38 -14.34 -6.38 11.49
N GLN A 39 -14.96 -7.40 12.09
CA GLN A 39 -14.28 -8.68 12.28
C GLN A 39 -14.17 -9.46 10.98
N CYS A 40 -13.20 -10.37 10.94
CA CYS A 40 -13.00 -11.30 9.85
C CYS A 40 -14.11 -12.36 9.87
N VAL A 41 -14.72 -12.64 8.72
CA VAL A 41 -15.81 -13.62 8.59
C VAL A 41 -15.31 -15.08 8.51
N VAL A 42 -13.99 -15.30 8.56
CA VAL A 42 -13.44 -16.66 8.69
C VAL A 42 -13.70 -17.15 10.11
N LEU A 43 -14.26 -18.35 10.22
CA LEU A 43 -14.63 -18.96 11.49
C LEU A 43 -13.46 -18.94 12.49
N GLY A 44 -13.74 -18.47 13.72
CA GLY A 44 -12.74 -18.34 14.79
C GLY A 44 -11.76 -17.16 14.65
N CYS A 45 -11.80 -16.37 13.56
CA CYS A 45 -10.87 -15.28 13.36
C CYS A 45 -11.35 -13.96 14.00
N ARG A 46 -10.82 -13.63 15.17
CA ARG A 46 -11.12 -12.35 15.87
C ARG A 46 -10.33 -11.14 15.37
N ARG A 47 -9.57 -11.26 14.28
CA ARG A 47 -8.74 -10.17 13.74
C ARG A 47 -9.58 -9.13 13.00
N MET A 48 -9.16 -7.87 13.06
CA MET A 48 -9.77 -6.79 12.30
C MET A 48 -9.64 -7.03 10.79
N ALA A 49 -10.76 -6.91 10.09
CA ALA A 49 -10.88 -6.99 8.66
C ALA A 49 -10.39 -5.72 7.95
N VAL A 50 -9.59 -5.96 6.92
CA VAL A 50 -8.95 -4.93 6.08
C VAL A 50 -9.38 -5.03 4.62
N ALA A 51 -10.03 -6.14 4.22
CA ALA A 51 -10.49 -6.38 2.86
C ALA A 51 -11.93 -6.91 2.86
N TRP A 52 -12.61 -6.77 1.73
CA TRP A 52 -13.89 -7.41 1.43
C TRP A 52 -13.69 -8.43 0.31
N MET A 53 -14.14 -9.66 0.52
CA MET A 53 -14.13 -10.72 -0.48
C MET A 53 -15.52 -10.88 -1.07
N PRO A 54 -15.71 -10.64 -2.39
CA PRO A 54 -17.02 -10.67 -3.03
C PRO A 54 -17.57 -12.10 -3.24
N SER A 55 -16.70 -13.11 -3.22
CA SER A 55 -17.04 -14.51 -3.44
C SER A 55 -16.51 -15.39 -2.29
N ALA A 56 -17.12 -16.57 -2.13
CA ALA A 56 -16.60 -17.60 -1.25
C ALA A 56 -15.24 -18.09 -1.78
N ASP A 57 -14.39 -18.55 -0.87
CA ASP A 57 -13.12 -19.18 -1.16
C ASP A 57 -12.86 -20.31 -0.14
N GLU A 58 -11.70 -20.95 -0.23
CA GLU A 58 -11.28 -22.03 0.68
C GLU A 58 -11.28 -21.62 2.17
N LEU A 59 -11.28 -20.32 2.48
CA LEU A 59 -11.28 -19.79 3.85
C LEU A 59 -12.69 -19.50 4.39
N GLY A 60 -13.73 -19.56 3.54
CA GLY A 60 -15.13 -19.47 3.97
C GLY A 60 -16.00 -18.59 3.08
N PRO A 61 -17.15 -18.09 3.58
CA PRO A 61 -18.14 -17.36 2.78
C PRO A 61 -17.63 -15.97 2.34
N PRO A 62 -18.31 -15.31 1.37
CA PRO A 62 -18.05 -13.91 1.04
C PRO A 62 -18.12 -13.02 2.29
N GLY A 63 -17.31 -11.97 2.32
CA GLY A 63 -17.40 -10.94 3.35
C GLY A 63 -16.07 -10.33 3.77
N ARG A 64 -16.07 -9.71 4.95
CA ARG A 64 -14.90 -8.98 5.49
C ARG A 64 -13.80 -9.95 5.90
N ARG A 65 -12.56 -9.75 5.46
CA ARG A 65 -11.41 -10.58 5.84
C ARG A 65 -10.28 -9.76 6.46
N CYS A 66 -9.58 -10.33 7.44
CA CYS A 66 -8.36 -9.74 8.01
C CYS A 66 -7.18 -9.80 7.03
N PHE A 67 -6.04 -9.22 7.40
CA PHE A 67 -4.87 -9.24 6.52
C PHE A 67 -4.40 -10.67 6.19
N LEU A 68 -4.47 -11.62 7.14
CA LEU A 68 -4.09 -13.01 6.85
C LEU A 68 -5.05 -13.69 5.87
N HIS A 69 -6.36 -13.52 6.06
CA HIS A 69 -7.36 -14.26 5.29
C HIS A 69 -7.83 -13.53 4.02
N GLY A 70 -7.65 -12.21 3.97
CA GLY A 70 -8.02 -11.38 2.82
C GLY A 70 -6.86 -11.19 1.86
N PHE A 71 -5.63 -11.09 2.38
CA PHE A 71 -4.46 -10.79 1.56
C PHE A 71 -3.83 -12.03 0.94
N ALA A 72 -3.97 -13.21 1.56
CA ALA A 72 -3.53 -14.47 0.97
C ALA A 72 -4.25 -14.81 -0.35
N VAL A 73 -5.51 -14.37 -0.47
CA VAL A 73 -6.34 -14.53 -1.67
C VAL A 73 -6.33 -13.26 -2.52
N ALA A 74 -6.11 -12.08 -1.93
CA ALA A 74 -6.00 -10.83 -2.67
C ALA A 74 -4.73 -10.80 -3.53
N LYS A 75 -4.93 -11.28 -4.76
CA LYS A 75 -4.12 -11.06 -5.94
C LYS A 75 -2.72 -11.65 -5.76
N LYS A 76 -2.58 -12.95 -6.00
CA LYS A 76 -1.29 -13.50 -6.45
C LYS A 76 -1.05 -13.06 -7.89
N CYS A 77 0.19 -13.22 -8.36
CA CYS A 77 0.44 -13.17 -9.79
C CYS A 77 -0.43 -14.21 -10.49
N GLY A 78 -1.12 -13.84 -11.57
CA GLY A 78 -1.97 -14.75 -12.35
C GLY A 78 -1.19 -15.78 -13.18
N ILE A 79 0.11 -15.95 -12.91
CA ILE A 79 0.93 -16.99 -13.54
C ILE A 79 0.93 -18.20 -12.63
N ALA A 80 0.61 -19.37 -13.19
CA ALA A 80 0.54 -20.63 -12.47
C ALA A 80 1.81 -20.88 -11.63
N GLY A 81 1.62 -21.27 -10.37
CA GLY A 81 2.72 -21.50 -9.42
C GLY A 81 3.40 -20.23 -8.87
N CYS A 82 3.03 -19.03 -9.31
CA CYS A 82 3.66 -17.80 -8.83
C CYS A 82 2.99 -17.23 -7.56
N ASN A 83 3.66 -17.36 -6.42
CA ASN A 83 3.18 -16.81 -5.14
C ASN A 83 3.59 -15.34 -4.88
N ARG A 84 4.10 -14.62 -5.89
CA ARG A 84 4.52 -13.23 -5.73
C ARG A 84 3.34 -12.27 -5.85
N HIS A 85 3.40 -11.16 -5.11
CA HIS A 85 2.40 -10.10 -5.20
C HIS A 85 2.49 -9.34 -6.53
N PRO A 86 1.36 -9.09 -7.20
CA PRO A 86 1.29 -8.34 -8.43
C PRO A 86 1.47 -6.85 -8.16
N LYS A 87 2.01 -6.16 -9.16
CA LYS A 87 2.23 -4.71 -9.14
C LYS A 87 1.44 -3.98 -10.22
N LYS A 88 0.95 -4.72 -11.22
CA LYS A 88 0.20 -4.19 -12.36
C LYS A 88 -0.78 -5.25 -12.85
N ASN A 89 -1.93 -4.84 -13.37
CA ASN A 89 -2.77 -5.69 -14.22
C ASN A 89 -2.35 -5.50 -15.68
N VAL A 90 -2.17 -6.61 -16.38
CA VAL A 90 -1.84 -6.66 -17.80
C VAL A 90 -3.12 -6.97 -18.56
N ASP A 91 -3.51 -6.09 -19.48
CA ASP A 91 -4.80 -6.15 -20.16
C ASP A 91 -4.79 -7.04 -21.42
N LYS A 92 -3.61 -7.35 -21.96
CA LYS A 92 -3.41 -8.21 -23.15
C LYS A 92 -2.43 -9.34 -22.83
N ALA A 93 -2.61 -10.50 -23.44
CA ALA A 93 -1.66 -11.60 -23.27
C ALA A 93 -0.23 -11.13 -23.64
N ASP A 94 0.76 -11.63 -22.91
CA ASP A 94 2.17 -11.34 -23.10
C ASP A 94 3.00 -12.62 -23.09
N GLU A 95 4.31 -12.51 -23.25
CA GLU A 95 5.26 -13.64 -23.21
C GLU A 95 5.18 -14.50 -21.93
N HIS A 96 4.52 -13.99 -20.89
CA HIS A 96 4.39 -14.65 -19.61
C HIS A 96 3.02 -15.32 -19.42
N GLY A 97 2.01 -15.05 -20.26
CA GLY A 97 0.70 -15.73 -20.21
C GLY A 97 -0.52 -14.84 -20.50
N PRO A 98 -1.74 -15.23 -20.08
CA PRO A 98 -2.99 -14.50 -20.35
C PRO A 98 -3.10 -13.18 -19.57
N PRO A 99 -4.03 -12.26 -19.96
CA PRO A 99 -4.31 -11.05 -19.20
C PRO A 99 -4.54 -11.32 -17.71
N GLY A 100 -4.12 -10.40 -16.84
CA GLY A 100 -4.33 -10.54 -15.40
C GLY A 100 -3.28 -9.84 -14.52
N PRO A 101 -3.35 -10.06 -13.19
CA PRO A 101 -2.44 -9.44 -12.23
C PRO A 101 -1.01 -10.01 -12.35
N ARG A 102 -0.01 -9.15 -12.56
CA ARG A 102 1.39 -9.55 -12.78
C ARG A 102 2.36 -9.04 -11.73
N CYS A 103 3.23 -9.91 -11.24
CA CYS A 103 4.36 -9.55 -10.38
C CYS A 103 5.53 -9.00 -11.20
N PRO A 104 6.55 -8.37 -10.57
CA PRO A 104 7.71 -7.85 -11.28
C PRO A 104 8.53 -8.88 -12.07
N VAL A 105 8.31 -10.18 -11.86
CA VAL A 105 8.98 -11.22 -12.63
C VAL A 105 8.24 -11.63 -13.91
N HIS A 106 6.92 -11.41 -13.95
CA HIS A 106 6.05 -11.87 -15.04
C HIS A 106 5.36 -10.69 -15.74
N GLY A 107 6.12 -9.66 -16.12
CA GLY A 107 5.59 -8.51 -16.86
C GLY A 107 5.03 -7.37 -16.00
N GLY A 108 5.10 -7.47 -14.67
CA GLY A 108 4.75 -6.36 -13.80
C GLY A 108 5.80 -5.25 -13.85
N ALA A 109 5.40 -4.00 -14.13
CA ALA A 109 6.17 -2.76 -13.91
C ALA A 109 7.72 -2.89 -14.01
N ARG A 110 8.22 -3.40 -15.14
CA ARG A 110 9.66 -3.51 -15.44
C ARG A 110 10.15 -2.31 -16.24
N CYS A 111 11.45 -2.05 -16.17
CA CYS A 111 12.12 -1.12 -17.05
C CYS A 111 12.04 -1.61 -18.50
N SER A 112 11.66 -0.74 -19.44
CA SER A 112 11.63 -1.03 -20.88
C SER A 112 12.99 -0.95 -21.55
N ALA A 113 14.05 -0.62 -20.81
CA ALA A 113 15.40 -0.56 -21.35
C ALA A 113 15.90 -1.98 -21.64
N ALA A 114 16.51 -2.19 -22.81
CA ALA A 114 16.96 -3.51 -23.26
C ALA A 114 17.83 -4.21 -22.18
N GLY A 115 17.51 -5.47 -21.89
CA GLY A 115 18.20 -6.28 -20.88
C GLY A 115 17.97 -5.87 -19.42
N CYS A 116 17.23 -4.78 -19.13
CA CYS A 116 17.05 -4.30 -17.77
C CYS A 116 15.93 -5.06 -17.04
N ARG A 117 16.29 -5.78 -15.98
CA ARG A 117 15.33 -6.52 -15.12
C ARG A 117 14.86 -5.73 -13.90
N ARG A 118 15.22 -4.44 -13.78
CA ARG A 118 14.88 -3.59 -12.62
C ARG A 118 13.43 -3.13 -12.66
N TYR A 119 12.87 -2.86 -11.49
CA TYR A 119 11.53 -2.28 -11.34
C TYR A 119 11.48 -0.84 -11.87
N CYS A 120 10.39 -0.49 -12.57
CA CYS A 120 10.20 0.87 -13.05
C CYS A 120 9.71 1.81 -11.94
N TRP A 121 10.24 3.02 -11.92
CA TRP A 121 9.89 4.09 -10.97
C TRP A 121 9.25 5.31 -11.66
N GLY A 122 9.12 5.29 -12.98
CA GLY A 122 8.46 6.32 -13.76
C GLY A 122 8.16 5.85 -15.17
N ARG A 123 7.64 6.76 -15.99
CA ARG A 123 7.45 6.57 -17.43
C ARG A 123 8.14 7.73 -18.14
N VAL A 124 8.92 7.43 -19.16
CA VAL A 124 9.48 8.41 -20.09
C VAL A 124 8.55 8.52 -21.29
N SER A 125 8.24 9.75 -21.71
CA SER A 125 7.28 10.04 -22.77
C SER A 125 7.91 10.18 -24.16
N ALA A 126 9.22 10.44 -24.23
CA ALA A 126 9.98 10.54 -25.46
C ALA A 126 11.00 9.40 -25.56
N GLU A 127 11.48 9.12 -26.78
CA GLU A 127 12.62 8.24 -26.96
C GLU A 127 13.87 8.87 -26.34
N ASP A 128 14.66 8.05 -25.66
CA ASP A 128 15.92 8.45 -25.06
C ASP A 128 17.01 7.42 -25.38
N GLN A 129 18.22 7.64 -24.88
CA GLN A 129 19.35 6.71 -25.06
C GLN A 129 19.11 5.27 -24.56
N HIS A 130 18.00 5.03 -23.84
CA HIS A 130 17.61 3.71 -23.34
C HIS A 130 16.50 3.05 -24.18
N GLY A 131 16.12 3.66 -25.31
CA GLY A 131 15.15 3.16 -26.29
C GLY A 131 13.81 3.90 -26.28
N PRO A 132 12.71 3.28 -26.76
CA PRO A 132 11.43 3.96 -26.96
C PRO A 132 10.75 4.40 -25.65
N PRO A 133 9.76 5.31 -25.73
CA PRO A 133 8.94 5.73 -24.58
C PRO A 133 8.38 4.54 -23.80
N GLY A 134 8.37 4.62 -22.47
CA GLY A 134 7.92 3.50 -21.66
C GLY A 134 8.26 3.59 -20.18
N PRO A 135 7.89 2.56 -19.41
CA PRO A 135 8.23 2.47 -17.99
C PRO A 135 9.75 2.35 -17.80
N ARG A 136 10.34 3.18 -16.94
CA ARG A 136 11.79 3.22 -16.69
C ARG A 136 12.16 3.07 -15.22
N CYS A 137 13.29 2.45 -14.93
CA CYS A 137 13.88 2.44 -13.59
C CYS A 137 14.66 3.74 -13.33
N HIS A 138 15.02 4.00 -12.07
CA HIS A 138 15.73 5.22 -11.67
C HIS A 138 17.14 5.38 -12.29
N LEU A 139 17.66 4.36 -12.96
CA LEU A 139 18.96 4.39 -13.66
C LEU A 139 18.82 4.54 -15.18
N HIS A 140 17.61 4.46 -15.73
CA HIS A 140 17.33 4.56 -17.15
C HIS A 140 16.26 5.62 -17.44
N GLY A 141 16.33 6.79 -16.78
CA GLY A 141 15.41 7.91 -17.00
C GLY A 141 14.08 7.86 -16.21
N GLY A 142 13.87 6.84 -15.36
CA GLY A 142 12.74 6.83 -14.43
C GLY A 142 12.91 7.85 -13.30
N VAL A 143 11.90 7.97 -12.44
CA VAL A 143 11.95 8.88 -11.28
C VAL A 143 13.16 8.54 -10.40
N SER A 144 13.97 9.54 -10.12
CA SER A 144 15.15 9.49 -9.26
C SER A 144 15.01 10.45 -8.08
N CYS A 145 16.02 10.49 -7.21
CA CYS A 145 16.07 11.46 -6.13
C CYS A 145 16.34 12.87 -6.68
N VAL A 146 15.50 13.85 -6.35
CA VAL A 146 15.63 15.24 -6.84
C VAL A 146 16.74 16.05 -6.17
N VAL A 147 17.52 15.43 -5.27
CA VAL A 147 18.73 16.05 -4.70
C VAL A 147 19.82 16.04 -5.77
N ALA A 148 20.42 17.19 -6.03
CA ALA A 148 21.47 17.33 -7.04
C ALA A 148 22.58 16.26 -6.87
N GLY A 149 22.96 15.61 -7.97
CA GLY A 149 23.95 14.54 -7.99
C GLY A 149 23.48 13.19 -7.41
N CYS A 150 22.24 13.06 -6.93
CA CYS A 150 21.76 11.81 -6.34
C CYS A 150 21.01 10.93 -7.35
N SER A 151 21.64 9.85 -7.81
CA SER A 151 21.03 8.85 -8.69
C SER A 151 20.33 7.70 -7.94
N ARG A 152 20.11 7.83 -6.63
CA ARG A 152 19.54 6.74 -5.81
C ARG A 152 18.04 6.56 -6.05
N GLN A 153 17.59 5.32 -5.89
CA GLN A 153 16.17 4.96 -5.93
C GLN A 153 15.32 5.83 -4.98
N PRO A 154 14.24 6.45 -5.49
CA PRO A 154 13.35 7.23 -4.63
C PRO A 154 12.54 6.32 -3.71
N LEU A 155 12.26 6.80 -2.50
CA LEU A 155 11.45 6.14 -1.49
C LEU A 155 10.06 6.80 -1.37
N ARG A 156 10.03 8.14 -1.30
CA ARG A 156 8.79 8.91 -1.17
C ARG A 156 8.92 10.30 -1.78
N LYS A 157 7.78 10.95 -2.02
CA LYS A 157 7.69 12.36 -2.41
C LYS A 157 7.65 13.24 -1.16
N VAL A 158 8.53 14.24 -1.09
CA VAL A 158 8.52 15.29 -0.08
C VAL A 158 7.74 16.47 -0.65
N PRO A 159 6.70 16.97 0.04
CA PRO A 159 5.77 17.95 -0.52
C PRO A 159 6.32 19.39 -0.56
N ALA A 160 7.33 19.71 0.25
CA ALA A 160 7.94 21.03 0.33
C ALA A 160 9.46 20.92 0.26
N ALA A 161 10.14 22.04 -0.07
CA ALA A 161 11.59 22.11 0.03
C ALA A 161 12.04 21.90 1.48
N ASP A 162 13.22 21.30 1.65
CA ASP A 162 13.84 21.08 2.95
C ASP A 162 15.36 21.27 2.83
N ARG A 163 16.10 20.99 3.91
CA ARG A 163 17.57 21.13 3.95
C ARG A 163 18.32 20.30 2.89
N TRP A 164 17.66 19.35 2.22
CA TRP A 164 18.25 18.53 1.16
C TRP A 164 17.98 19.08 -0.24
N GLY A 165 17.11 20.10 -0.40
CA GLY A 165 16.82 20.75 -1.68
C GLY A 165 15.31 20.94 -1.95
N PRO A 166 14.87 21.00 -3.22
CA PRO A 166 13.48 21.29 -3.56
C PRO A 166 12.50 20.15 -3.23
N ALA A 167 11.19 20.42 -3.26
CA ALA A 167 10.15 19.39 -3.17
C ALA A 167 10.30 18.34 -4.28
N GLY A 168 9.88 17.09 -4.02
CA GLY A 168 9.92 16.02 -5.01
C GLY A 168 10.31 14.65 -4.45
N HIS A 169 10.65 13.72 -5.33
CA HIS A 169 11.02 12.36 -4.93
C HIS A 169 12.40 12.32 -4.28
N ARG A 170 12.51 11.62 -3.14
CA ARG A 170 13.73 11.55 -2.33
C ARG A 170 14.07 10.10 -2.03
N CYS A 171 15.36 9.78 -2.02
CA CYS A 171 15.85 8.45 -1.59
C CYS A 171 15.83 8.31 -0.06
N PRO A 172 16.05 7.10 0.51
CA PRO A 172 16.04 6.89 1.96
C PRO A 172 17.02 7.80 2.73
N LEU A 173 18.20 8.11 2.15
CA LEU A 173 19.16 9.02 2.79
C LEU A 173 18.61 10.44 2.94
N HIS A 174 17.92 10.94 1.91
CA HIS A 174 17.37 12.28 1.87
C HIS A 174 15.91 12.34 2.34
N CYS A 175 15.35 11.23 2.85
CA CYS A 175 14.00 11.15 3.39
C CYS A 175 13.94 11.14 4.91
N ASN A 176 15.06 10.95 5.62
CA ASN A 176 15.02 10.48 7.00
C ASN A 176 14.74 11.59 8.05
N LEU A 177 13.58 12.24 7.92
CA LEU A 177 13.08 13.25 8.87
C LEU A 177 12.72 12.65 10.24
N LYS A 178 12.48 11.33 10.33
CA LYS A 178 12.18 10.67 11.62
C LYS A 178 13.38 10.65 12.57
N ARG A 179 14.62 10.81 12.08
CA ARG A 179 15.79 11.08 12.95
C ARG A 179 15.94 12.54 13.37
N GLN A 180 15.27 13.48 12.70
CA GLN A 180 15.48 14.92 12.95
C GLN A 180 14.48 15.51 13.96
N ARG A 181 13.37 14.81 14.27
CA ARG A 181 12.38 15.25 15.28
C ARG A 181 12.81 15.05 16.74
N ARG A 182 14.11 14.87 17.02
CA ARG A 182 14.65 14.71 18.37
C ARG A 182 15.85 15.60 18.70
N THR A 183 16.15 16.61 17.89
CA THR A 183 16.90 17.75 18.43
C THR A 183 15.87 18.66 19.10
N PRO A 184 15.78 18.70 20.45
CA PRO A 184 15.08 19.80 21.10
C PRO A 184 15.69 21.08 20.55
N VAL A 185 14.86 21.99 20.07
CA VAL A 185 15.29 23.34 19.76
C VAL A 185 15.82 23.87 21.09
N ALA A 186 17.14 23.90 21.25
CA ALA A 186 17.77 24.54 22.39
C ALA A 186 17.26 25.98 22.36
N ALA A 187 16.39 26.30 23.32
CA ALA A 187 15.85 27.63 23.48
C ALA A 187 17.06 28.55 23.64
N LEU A 188 17.35 29.31 22.58
CA LEU A 188 18.33 30.39 22.61
C LEU A 188 17.72 31.45 23.54
N ARG A 189 17.94 31.28 24.84
CA ARG A 189 17.66 32.31 25.83
C ARG A 189 18.70 33.39 25.60
N LEU A 190 18.30 34.41 24.84
CA LEU A 190 18.93 35.73 24.87
C LEU A 190 18.87 36.19 26.34
N ARG A 191 20.02 36.18 27.01
CA ARG A 191 20.19 36.90 28.27
C ARG A 191 20.60 38.31 27.90
N SER A 192 19.73 39.25 28.21
CA SER A 192 20.00 40.69 28.27
C SER A 192 20.93 41.01 29.44
#